data_AF-S4NU76-F1
#
_entry.id   AF-S4NU76-F1
#
_cell.length_a   1.000
_cell.length_b   1.000
_cell.length_c   1.000
_cell.angle_alpha   90.00
_cell.angle_beta   90.00
_cell.angle_gamma   90.00
#
_symmetry.space_group_name_H-M   'P 1'
#
loop_
_entity.id
_entity.type
_entity.pdbx_description
1 polymer ?
#
loop_
_entity_poly.entity_id
_entity_poly.type
_entity_poly.pdbx_seq_one_letter_code
_entity_poly.pdbx_strand_id
1 'polypeptide(L)'
;MFTFTSVFDALLYRPPEPEDSPHYTEVQRVLREEVVNPLRKHGYVRADRVMKLRTLLERLSDVPGLTSEEKDPEEFLNGLVAQLLRAEPFLKLSSGQEAYCYQLFVEKDEHVTLPSVQQLLEQSFATSGVKLSEVPAAFIIQMPRFGKQYKLYQRVQPSPLLDVTDLIEGLPRQCTVCGGLARWECGACAVAGALDAGALCAACLRLAHSSRPHHKATPLSICEEYANILESCPVPRVYMELFAVLCIETSHYVAFVKTGAGQDAPWCFFDSMADRKGERNGYNIPEIVEIAELGAWLSEEGGRALHDSAPLDRHLPAPAKRLLADAYMCFYRSPDLAMYR
;
A
#
# COMPACT_ATOMS: atom_id res chain seq x y z
N MET A 1 -1.19 3.08 -10.42
CA MET A 1 -2.67 3.04 -10.29
C MET A 1 -3.36 2.39 -11.49
N PHE A 2 -3.14 2.79 -12.74
CA PHE A 2 -4.03 2.38 -13.85
C PHE A 2 -3.46 1.40 -14.88
N THR A 3 -2.16 1.10 -14.88
CA THR A 3 -1.51 0.38 -16.00
C THR A 3 -2.02 -1.06 -16.19
N PHE A 4 -1.99 -1.87 -15.14
CA PHE A 4 -2.30 -3.33 -15.20
C PHE A 4 -3.34 -3.78 -14.14
N THR A 5 -4.01 -2.85 -13.47
CA THR A 5 -5.02 -3.16 -12.46
C THR A 5 -6.30 -2.38 -12.72
N SER A 6 -7.44 -3.00 -12.42
CA SER A 6 -8.79 -2.45 -12.51
C SER A 6 -9.31 -1.90 -11.17
N VAL A 7 -8.55 -2.04 -10.08
CA VAL A 7 -9.03 -1.70 -8.72
C VAL A 7 -9.47 -0.22 -8.56
N PHE A 8 -9.02 0.65 -9.45
CA PHE A 8 -9.38 2.07 -9.47
C PHE A 8 -10.30 2.45 -10.64
N ASP A 9 -10.84 1.48 -11.39
CA ASP A 9 -11.64 1.76 -12.58
C ASP A 9 -12.99 2.40 -12.25
N ALA A 10 -13.51 2.16 -11.05
CA ALA A 10 -14.67 2.87 -10.52
C ALA A 10 -14.51 4.40 -10.62
N LEU A 11 -13.29 4.93 -10.46
CA LEU A 11 -12.99 6.37 -10.62
C LEU A 11 -13.24 6.87 -12.06
N LEU A 12 -13.03 5.99 -13.05
CA LEU A 12 -13.13 6.30 -14.48
C LEU A 12 -14.56 6.20 -15.02
N TYR A 13 -15.42 5.48 -14.31
CA TYR A 13 -16.77 5.14 -14.77
C TYR A 13 -17.89 5.59 -13.82
N ARG A 14 -17.60 6.10 -12.62
CA ARG A 14 -18.63 6.64 -11.71
C ARG A 14 -19.41 7.76 -12.41
N PRO A 15 -20.75 7.67 -12.51
CA PRO A 15 -21.56 8.73 -13.10
C PRO A 15 -21.48 10.02 -12.26
N PRO A 16 -21.64 11.20 -12.87
CA PRO A 16 -21.70 12.45 -12.13
C PRO A 16 -22.93 12.50 -11.20
N GLU A 17 -22.72 12.97 -9.99
CA GLU A 17 -23.74 13.23 -8.98
C GLU A 17 -24.04 14.73 -8.83
N PRO A 18 -25.20 15.13 -8.29
CA PRO A 18 -25.59 16.54 -8.15
C PRO A 18 -24.60 17.40 -7.36
N GLU A 19 -23.86 16.80 -6.43
CA GLU A 19 -22.90 17.47 -5.56
C GLU A 19 -21.51 17.64 -6.20
N ASP A 20 -21.29 17.06 -7.39
CA ASP A 20 -20.01 17.12 -8.09
C ASP A 20 -19.76 18.47 -8.77
N SER A 21 -18.47 18.75 -8.98
CA SER A 21 -18.05 19.93 -9.73
C SER A 21 -18.60 19.92 -11.16
N PRO A 22 -18.99 21.08 -11.74
CA PRO A 22 -19.36 21.18 -13.15
C PRO A 22 -18.27 20.66 -14.11
N HIS A 23 -17.02 20.59 -13.65
CA HIS A 23 -15.88 20.08 -14.43
C HIS A 23 -15.60 18.59 -14.23
N TYR A 24 -16.36 17.88 -13.38
CA TYR A 24 -16.15 16.46 -13.08
C TYR A 24 -16.06 15.61 -14.36
N THR A 25 -17.04 15.75 -15.26
CA THR A 25 -17.09 15.00 -16.52
C THR A 25 -15.90 15.31 -17.43
N GLU A 26 -15.41 16.56 -17.42
CA GLU A 26 -14.22 16.95 -18.18
C GLU A 26 -12.97 16.25 -17.64
N VAL A 27 -12.77 16.28 -16.32
CA VAL A 27 -11.63 15.65 -15.63
C VAL A 27 -11.65 14.14 -15.84
N GLN A 28 -12.80 13.50 -15.59
CA GLN A 28 -12.96 12.06 -15.76
C GLN A 28 -12.72 11.63 -17.21
N ARG A 29 -13.24 12.38 -18.20
CA ARG A 29 -13.02 12.11 -19.62
C ARG A 29 -11.54 12.22 -19.98
N VAL A 30 -10.84 13.27 -19.55
CA VAL A 30 -9.40 13.43 -19.82
C VAL A 30 -8.61 12.28 -19.20
N LEU A 31 -8.87 11.93 -17.94
CA LEU A 31 -8.20 10.82 -17.29
C LEU A 31 -8.47 9.49 -18.02
N ARG A 32 -9.72 9.18 -18.34
CA ARG A 32 -10.11 7.92 -18.97
C ARG A 32 -9.65 7.83 -20.43
N GLU A 33 -10.03 8.80 -21.26
CA GLU A 33 -9.92 8.69 -22.72
C GLU A 33 -8.57 9.18 -23.26
N GLU A 34 -7.91 10.11 -22.58
CA GLU A 34 -6.65 10.69 -23.03
C GLU A 34 -5.42 10.14 -22.30
N VAL A 35 -5.59 9.52 -21.13
CA VAL A 35 -4.50 8.95 -20.33
C VAL A 35 -4.63 7.43 -20.18
N VAL A 36 -5.66 6.93 -19.49
CA VAL A 36 -5.75 5.50 -19.12
C VAL A 36 -5.99 4.59 -20.33
N ASN A 37 -6.95 4.92 -21.19
CA ASN A 37 -7.26 4.10 -22.36
C ASN A 37 -6.07 4.02 -23.35
N PRO A 38 -5.39 5.13 -23.71
CA PRO A 38 -4.19 5.07 -24.52
C PRO A 38 -3.06 4.29 -23.84
N LEU A 39 -2.86 4.45 -22.53
CA LEU A 39 -1.86 3.68 -21.78
C LEU A 39 -2.10 2.18 -21.89
N ARG A 40 -3.33 1.72 -21.63
CA ARG A 40 -3.68 0.30 -21.66
C ARG A 40 -3.69 -0.29 -23.07
N LYS A 41 -4.10 0.50 -24.06
CA LYS A 41 -4.23 0.04 -25.45
C LYS A 41 -2.92 0.07 -26.23
N HIS A 42 -2.08 1.06 -25.97
CA HIS A 42 -0.88 1.34 -26.77
C HIS A 42 0.42 1.26 -25.97
N GLY A 43 0.36 1.12 -24.64
CA GLY A 43 1.55 1.14 -23.79
C GLY A 43 2.23 2.51 -23.68
N TYR A 44 1.61 3.58 -24.21
CA TYR A 44 2.23 4.90 -24.30
C TYR A 44 1.19 6.02 -24.18
N VAL A 45 1.56 7.07 -23.44
CA VAL A 45 0.80 8.31 -23.31
C VAL A 45 1.74 9.48 -23.56
N ARG A 46 1.31 10.41 -24.42
CA ARG A 46 2.10 11.62 -24.68
C ARG A 46 2.04 12.58 -23.49
N ALA A 47 3.15 13.27 -23.25
CA ALA A 47 3.27 14.22 -22.14
C ALA A 47 2.27 15.40 -22.22
N ASP A 48 1.80 15.79 -23.41
CA ASP A 48 0.78 16.85 -23.57
C ASP A 48 -0.58 16.43 -23.01
N ARG A 49 -0.94 15.14 -23.06
CA ARG A 49 -2.15 14.61 -22.44
C ARG A 49 -2.06 14.62 -20.91
N VAL A 50 -0.89 14.28 -20.38
CA VAL A 50 -0.60 14.40 -18.94
C VAL A 50 -0.61 15.87 -18.51
N MET A 51 -0.02 16.77 -19.30
CA MET A 51 -0.04 18.20 -19.01
C MET A 51 -1.46 18.77 -19.00
N LYS A 52 -2.34 18.32 -19.91
CA LYS A 52 -3.76 18.71 -19.87
C LYS A 52 -4.42 18.35 -18.54
N LEU A 53 -4.15 17.14 -18.01
CA LEU A 53 -4.62 16.74 -16.68
C LEU A 53 -4.02 17.63 -15.58
N ARG A 54 -2.71 17.93 -15.64
CA ARG A 54 -2.04 18.84 -14.70
C ARG A 54 -2.67 20.24 -14.70
N THR A 55 -3.00 20.78 -15.88
CA THR A 55 -3.68 22.09 -16.00
C THR A 55 -5.08 22.08 -15.40
N LEU A 56 -5.83 20.98 -15.57
CA LEU A 56 -7.13 20.83 -14.92
C LEU A 56 -7.00 20.77 -13.41
N LEU A 57 -6.03 20.01 -12.89
CA LEU A 57 -5.78 19.92 -11.45
C LEU A 57 -5.33 21.27 -10.86
N GLU A 58 -4.39 21.98 -11.48
CA GLU A 58 -3.95 23.32 -11.04
C GLU A 58 -5.12 24.32 -10.98
N ARG A 59 -6.03 24.25 -11.95
CA ARG A 59 -7.17 25.18 -12.02
C ARG A 59 -8.26 24.85 -11.00
N LEU A 60 -8.46 23.58 -10.68
CA LEU A 60 -9.66 23.08 -10.01
C LEU A 60 -9.41 22.51 -8.61
N SER A 61 -8.15 22.24 -8.25
CA SER A 61 -7.75 21.74 -6.92
C SER A 61 -7.00 22.81 -6.14
N ASP A 62 -6.89 22.62 -4.83
CA ASP A 62 -6.17 23.54 -3.94
C ASP A 62 -4.64 23.32 -3.94
N VAL A 63 -4.11 22.49 -4.84
CA VAL A 63 -2.69 22.13 -4.88
C VAL A 63 -1.95 23.04 -5.89
N PRO A 64 -1.14 24.01 -5.44
CA PRO A 64 -0.45 24.92 -6.34
C PRO A 64 0.78 24.26 -6.99
N GLY A 65 1.21 24.77 -8.14
CA GLY A 65 2.48 24.37 -8.78
C GLY A 65 2.42 22.99 -9.45
N LEU A 66 1.23 22.41 -9.59
CA LEU A 66 0.98 21.16 -10.28
C LEU A 66 1.41 21.17 -11.73
N THR A 67 1.65 22.31 -12.38
CA THR A 67 2.13 22.39 -13.77
C THR A 67 3.65 22.55 -13.92
N SER A 68 4.34 23.05 -12.89
CA SER A 68 5.75 23.45 -12.97
C SER A 68 6.66 22.77 -11.95
N GLU A 69 6.12 22.30 -10.83
CA GLU A 69 6.90 21.77 -9.71
C GLU A 69 6.73 20.26 -9.58
N GLU A 70 7.69 19.63 -8.92
CA GLU A 70 7.55 18.27 -8.39
C GLU A 70 6.63 18.32 -7.17
N LYS A 71 5.62 17.45 -7.14
CA LYS A 71 4.62 17.39 -6.08
C LYS A 71 4.63 16.03 -5.41
N ASP A 72 4.18 15.99 -4.17
CA ASP A 72 4.05 14.72 -3.48
C ASP A 72 2.95 13.86 -4.12
N PRO A 73 3.16 12.55 -4.31
CA PRO A 73 2.10 11.66 -4.75
C PRO A 73 0.83 11.72 -3.88
N GLU A 74 0.97 12.02 -2.58
CA GLU A 74 -0.18 12.23 -1.69
C GLU A 74 -0.98 13.49 -2.06
N GLU A 75 -0.32 14.61 -2.34
CA GLU A 75 -0.97 15.85 -2.79
C GLU A 75 -1.71 15.61 -4.11
N PHE A 76 -1.11 14.86 -5.03
CA PHE A 76 -1.76 14.46 -6.27
C PHE A 76 -2.98 13.56 -6.04
N LEU A 77 -2.88 12.57 -5.14
CA LEU A 77 -4.00 11.70 -4.78
C LEU A 77 -5.15 12.51 -4.17
N ASN A 78 -4.86 13.41 -3.23
CA ASN A 78 -5.88 14.26 -2.62
C ASN A 78 -6.52 15.20 -3.64
N GLY A 79 -5.73 15.85 -4.50
CA GLY A 79 -6.25 16.73 -5.55
C GLY A 79 -7.14 15.97 -6.54
N LEU A 80 -6.66 14.86 -7.11
CA LEU A 80 -7.40 14.11 -8.12
C LEU A 80 -8.56 13.30 -7.54
N VAL A 81 -8.29 12.46 -6.55
CA VAL A 81 -9.24 11.46 -6.05
C VAL A 81 -10.25 12.08 -5.10
N ALA A 82 -9.79 12.91 -4.15
CA ALA A 82 -10.65 13.50 -3.14
C ALA A 82 -11.40 14.73 -3.65
N GLN A 83 -10.68 15.70 -4.23
CA GLN A 83 -11.30 16.98 -4.58
C GLN A 83 -12.03 16.94 -5.93
N LEU A 84 -11.39 16.39 -6.98
CA LEU A 84 -11.98 16.42 -8.32
C LEU A 84 -12.94 15.28 -8.59
N LEU A 85 -12.54 14.04 -8.27
CA LEU A 85 -13.36 12.86 -8.54
C LEU A 85 -14.34 12.51 -7.40
N ARG A 86 -14.16 13.11 -6.23
CA ARG A 86 -14.98 12.91 -5.01
C ARG A 86 -15.23 11.43 -4.74
N ALA A 87 -14.17 10.63 -4.86
CA ALA A 87 -14.26 9.20 -4.62
C ALA A 87 -14.49 8.93 -3.12
N GLU A 88 -15.09 7.79 -2.81
CA GLU A 88 -15.09 7.32 -1.42
C GLU A 88 -13.65 7.05 -0.96
N PRO A 89 -13.30 7.40 0.29
CA PRO A 89 -12.01 7.07 0.86
C PRO A 89 -11.72 5.57 0.80
N PHE A 90 -10.49 5.21 0.45
CA PHE A 90 -10.10 3.81 0.32
C PHE A 90 -9.96 3.11 1.68
N LEU A 91 -9.69 3.88 2.73
CA LEU A 91 -9.47 3.41 4.08
C LEU A 91 -10.44 4.09 5.04
N LYS A 92 -11.12 3.28 5.85
CA LYS A 92 -11.95 3.70 6.97
C LYS A 92 -11.37 3.10 8.25
N LEU A 93 -11.03 3.94 9.21
CA LEU A 93 -10.43 3.53 10.48
C LEU A 93 -11.47 3.52 11.59
N SER A 94 -11.30 2.64 12.57
CA SER A 94 -12.15 2.54 13.76
C SER A 94 -12.17 3.82 14.62
N SER A 95 -11.20 4.73 14.42
CA SER A 95 -11.18 6.07 15.00
C SER A 95 -12.21 7.04 14.38
N GLY A 96 -12.88 6.64 13.30
CA GLY A 96 -13.75 7.50 12.48
C GLY A 96 -12.99 8.33 11.44
N GLN A 97 -11.68 8.15 11.32
CA GLN A 97 -10.87 8.80 10.29
C GLN A 97 -10.99 8.06 8.95
N GLU A 98 -11.02 8.83 7.87
CA GLU A 98 -11.06 8.33 6.50
C GLU A 98 -9.88 8.87 5.71
N ALA A 99 -9.26 8.03 4.87
CA ALA A 99 -8.07 8.39 4.11
C ALA A 99 -7.95 7.61 2.79
N TYR A 100 -7.10 8.11 1.88
CA TYR A 100 -6.76 7.43 0.62
C TYR A 100 -5.44 6.65 0.71
N CYS A 101 -4.58 6.99 1.66
CA CYS A 101 -3.35 6.28 1.96
C CYS A 101 -3.10 6.26 3.47
N TYR A 102 -2.26 5.33 3.92
CA TYR A 102 -1.86 5.18 5.31
C TYR A 102 -0.37 5.42 5.45
N GLN A 103 -0.02 6.40 6.29
CA GLN A 103 1.37 6.66 6.67
C GLN A 103 1.79 5.71 7.79
N LEU A 104 2.88 4.99 7.57
CA LEU A 104 3.50 4.17 8.62
C LEU A 104 4.12 5.08 9.69
N PHE A 105 3.68 4.89 10.94
CA PHE A 105 4.22 5.52 12.13
C PHE A 105 4.82 4.45 13.04
N VAL A 106 6.14 4.29 12.96
CA VAL A 106 6.87 3.23 13.66
C VAL A 106 8.09 3.80 14.36
N GLU A 107 8.45 3.18 15.48
CA GLU A 107 9.72 3.44 16.15
C GLU A 107 10.79 2.53 15.58
N LYS A 108 12.01 3.05 15.41
CA LYS A 108 13.11 2.29 14.85
C LYS A 108 13.61 1.25 15.85
N ASP A 109 13.61 -0.01 15.46
CA ASP A 109 14.32 -1.08 16.14
C ASP A 109 15.74 -1.18 15.55
N GLU A 110 16.76 -0.85 16.33
CA GLU A 110 18.16 -0.90 15.92
C GLU A 110 18.66 -2.34 15.66
N HIS A 111 17.94 -3.36 16.12
CA HIS A 111 18.28 -4.76 15.85
C HIS A 111 17.78 -5.26 14.49
N VAL A 112 16.83 -4.55 13.87
CA VAL A 112 16.22 -4.93 12.59
C VAL A 112 16.81 -4.11 11.46
N THR A 113 17.53 -4.76 10.55
CA THR A 113 18.19 -4.08 9.42
C THR A 113 17.37 -4.07 8.14
N LEU A 114 16.44 -5.02 7.99
CA LEU A 114 15.53 -5.15 6.85
C LEU A 114 14.13 -5.52 7.37
N PRO A 115 13.35 -4.56 7.87
CA PRO A 115 11.97 -4.82 8.24
C PRO A 115 11.11 -5.03 6.99
N SER A 116 10.12 -5.91 7.10
CA SER A 116 9.09 -6.07 6.07
C SER A 116 7.98 -5.03 6.23
N VAL A 117 7.28 -4.72 5.14
CA VAL A 117 6.10 -3.84 5.20
C VAL A 117 5.02 -4.42 6.11
N GLN A 118 4.85 -5.75 6.17
CA GLN A 118 3.97 -6.42 7.13
C GLN A 118 4.32 -6.04 8.58
N GLN A 119 5.58 -6.21 8.98
CA GLN A 119 6.03 -5.90 10.35
C GLN A 119 5.83 -4.42 10.70
N LEU A 120 6.19 -3.52 9.78
CA LEU A 120 6.02 -2.08 10.02
C LEU A 120 4.54 -1.69 10.11
N LEU A 121 3.68 -2.30 9.30
CA LEU A 121 2.25 -2.05 9.33
C LEU A 121 1.63 -2.51 10.65
N GLU A 122 1.94 -3.73 11.09
CA GLU A 122 1.47 -4.27 12.36
C GLU A 122 1.92 -3.41 13.54
N GLN A 123 3.19 -3.00 13.56
CA GLN A 123 3.73 -2.10 14.58
C GLN A 123 3.01 -0.74 14.57
N SER A 124 2.73 -0.18 13.39
CA SER A 124 2.05 1.10 13.24
C SER A 124 0.61 1.05 13.76
N PHE A 125 -0.14 0.00 13.41
CA PHE A 125 -1.50 -0.23 13.91
C PHE A 125 -1.53 -0.50 15.41
N ALA A 126 -0.58 -1.30 15.92
CA ALA A 126 -0.46 -1.57 17.35
C ALA A 126 -0.19 -0.29 18.17
N THR A 127 0.72 0.56 17.68
CA THR A 127 1.10 1.81 18.35
C THR A 127 -0.04 2.84 18.34
N SER A 128 -0.75 2.96 17.21
CA SER A 128 -1.84 3.92 17.06
C SER A 128 -3.17 3.46 17.68
N GLY A 129 -3.33 2.15 17.92
CA GLY A 129 -4.55 1.58 18.48
C GLY A 129 -5.76 1.65 17.54
N VAL A 130 -5.53 1.89 16.24
CA VAL A 130 -6.59 1.92 15.21
C VAL A 130 -6.72 0.55 14.54
N LYS A 131 -7.90 0.28 13.98
CA LYS A 131 -8.19 -0.89 13.14
C LYS A 131 -8.89 -0.42 11.86
N LEU A 132 -8.87 -1.23 10.81
CA LEU A 132 -9.65 -1.03 9.60
C LEU A 132 -11.11 -1.42 9.88
N SER A 133 -12.05 -0.55 9.56
CA SER A 133 -13.48 -0.85 9.77
C SER A 133 -14.03 -1.87 8.77
N GLU A 134 -13.44 -1.94 7.57
CA GLU A 134 -13.81 -2.90 6.51
C GLU A 134 -12.58 -3.31 5.69
N VAL A 135 -12.70 -4.36 4.88
CA VAL A 135 -11.65 -4.79 3.96
C VAL A 135 -11.53 -3.76 2.82
N PRO A 136 -10.40 -3.06 2.66
CA PRO A 136 -10.25 -2.09 1.60
C PRO A 136 -10.03 -2.78 0.25
N ALA A 137 -10.63 -2.24 -0.82
CA ALA A 137 -10.37 -2.73 -2.18
C ALA A 137 -8.92 -2.46 -2.61
N ALA A 138 -8.41 -1.28 -2.27
CA ALA A 138 -7.03 -0.87 -2.47
C ALA A 138 -6.45 -0.31 -1.16
N PHE A 139 -5.21 -0.69 -0.84
CA PHE A 139 -4.51 -0.20 0.33
C PHE A 139 -3.17 0.39 -0.08
N ILE A 140 -3.06 1.72 -0.01
CA ILE A 140 -1.84 2.48 -0.33
C ILE A 140 -1.12 2.78 0.98
N ILE A 141 0.10 2.27 1.13
CA ILE A 141 0.91 2.41 2.34
C ILE A 141 2.13 3.29 2.03
N GLN A 142 2.26 4.41 2.71
CA GLN A 142 3.43 5.28 2.65
C GLN A 142 4.50 4.79 3.63
N MET A 143 5.73 4.68 3.12
CA MET A 143 6.88 4.25 3.91
C MET A 143 7.26 5.30 4.96
N PRO A 144 7.86 4.91 6.11
CA PRO A 144 8.22 5.83 7.18
C PRO A 144 9.42 6.70 6.79
N ARG A 145 9.14 7.79 6.06
CA ARG A 145 10.10 8.79 5.61
C ARG A 145 9.74 10.14 6.20
N PHE A 146 10.76 10.93 6.53
CA PHE A 146 10.60 12.30 7.03
C PHE A 146 11.28 13.28 6.06
N GLY A 147 10.50 13.87 5.17
CA GLY A 147 11.02 14.71 4.09
C GLY A 147 11.87 13.94 3.08
N LYS A 148 12.64 14.66 2.25
CA LYS A 148 13.38 14.07 1.12
C LYS A 148 14.63 13.28 1.51
N GLN A 149 15.20 13.53 2.70
CA GLN A 149 16.52 13.00 3.07
C GLN A 149 16.48 11.93 4.15
N TYR A 150 15.44 11.91 5.00
CA TYR A 150 15.41 11.01 6.14
C TYR A 150 14.54 9.79 5.86
N LYS A 151 15.20 8.61 5.85
CA LYS A 151 14.56 7.30 5.82
C LYS A 151 14.76 6.67 7.20
N LEU A 152 13.67 6.22 7.84
CA LEU A 152 13.77 5.59 9.16
C LEU A 152 14.61 4.30 9.11
N TYR A 153 14.36 3.49 8.08
CA TYR A 153 15.16 2.32 7.72
C TYR A 153 15.81 2.55 6.36
N GLN A 154 17.08 2.14 6.23
CA GLN A 154 17.82 2.28 4.96
C GLN A 154 17.27 1.37 3.87
N ARG A 155 16.74 0.21 4.27
CA ARG A 155 16.09 -0.76 3.39
C ARG A 155 14.81 -1.25 4.05
N VAL A 156 13.76 -1.46 3.26
CA VAL A 156 12.50 -2.06 3.69
C VAL A 156 12.14 -3.12 2.65
N GLN A 157 11.71 -4.29 3.11
CA GLN A 157 11.26 -5.39 2.26
C GLN A 157 9.76 -5.22 1.95
N PRO A 158 9.35 -4.93 0.71
CA PRO A 158 7.94 -4.94 0.35
C PRO A 158 7.38 -6.36 0.47
N SER A 159 6.28 -6.52 1.22
CA SER A 159 5.64 -7.81 1.38
C SER A 159 4.83 -8.14 0.11
N PRO A 160 5.06 -9.26 -0.59
CA PRO A 160 4.31 -9.58 -1.81
C PRO A 160 2.84 -9.89 -1.52
N LEU A 161 2.57 -10.49 -0.36
CA LEU A 161 1.25 -10.68 0.22
C LEU A 161 1.23 -10.02 1.60
N LEU A 162 0.17 -9.25 1.86
CA LEU A 162 -0.04 -8.55 3.11
C LEU A 162 -1.24 -9.19 3.82
N ASP A 163 -1.01 -9.71 5.02
CA ASP A 163 -2.06 -10.25 5.85
C ASP A 163 -2.70 -9.13 6.67
N VAL A 164 -3.96 -8.82 6.36
CA VAL A 164 -4.70 -7.71 7.00
C VAL A 164 -5.74 -8.23 7.99
N THR A 165 -5.82 -9.56 8.20
CA THR A 165 -6.86 -10.19 9.03
C THR A 165 -6.93 -9.56 10.42
N ASP A 166 -5.77 -9.41 11.06
CA ASP A 166 -5.65 -8.92 12.42
C ASP A 166 -5.77 -7.38 12.53
N LEU A 167 -5.76 -6.69 11.37
CA LEU A 167 -5.93 -5.24 11.28
C LEU A 167 -7.39 -4.82 11.19
N ILE A 168 -8.29 -5.74 10.82
CA ILE A 168 -9.70 -5.44 10.56
C ILE A 168 -10.54 -5.67 11.82
N GLU A 169 -11.42 -4.72 12.11
CA GLU A 169 -12.36 -4.80 13.22
C GLU A 169 -13.43 -5.87 12.98
N GLY A 170 -13.81 -6.61 14.03
CA GLY A 170 -14.89 -7.59 13.97
C GLY A 170 -14.51 -8.94 13.33
N LEU A 171 -13.36 -9.05 12.68
CA LEU A 171 -12.90 -10.33 12.14
C LEU A 171 -12.41 -11.28 13.24
N PRO A 172 -12.72 -12.59 13.11
CA PRO A 172 -12.22 -13.59 14.03
C PRO A 172 -10.69 -13.72 13.94
N ARG A 173 -10.05 -13.97 15.08
CA ARG A 173 -8.59 -14.12 15.19
C ARG A 173 -8.23 -15.49 15.75
N GLN A 174 -7.10 -16.03 15.33
CA GLN A 174 -6.59 -17.29 15.88
C GLN A 174 -5.83 -17.03 17.18
N CYS A 175 -6.03 -17.92 18.15
CA CYS A 175 -5.27 -17.92 19.38
C CYS A 175 -3.85 -18.37 19.08
N THR A 176 -2.87 -17.57 19.46
CA THR A 176 -1.45 -17.82 19.19
C THR A 176 -0.90 -19.10 19.82
N VAL A 177 -1.55 -19.57 20.89
CA VAL A 177 -1.10 -20.73 21.67
C VAL A 177 -1.68 -22.03 21.13
N CYS A 178 -2.97 -22.06 20.78
CA CYS A 178 -3.68 -23.29 20.42
C CYS A 178 -4.31 -23.29 19.03
N GLY A 179 -4.26 -22.18 18.29
CA GLY A 179 -4.89 -22.01 16.97
C GLY A 179 -6.42 -21.87 16.98
N GLY A 180 -7.08 -22.06 18.13
CA GLY A 180 -8.54 -21.90 18.27
C GLY A 180 -8.99 -20.44 18.22
N LEU A 181 -10.30 -20.18 18.39
CA LEU A 181 -10.82 -18.80 18.36
C LEU A 181 -10.31 -17.96 19.55
N ALA A 182 -9.59 -16.88 19.24
CA ALA A 182 -9.24 -15.86 20.22
C ALA A 182 -10.46 -15.01 20.58
N ARG A 183 -10.64 -14.74 21.87
CA ARG A 183 -11.70 -13.85 22.38
C ARG A 183 -11.16 -12.63 23.12
N TRP A 184 -9.85 -12.62 23.34
CA TRP A 184 -9.14 -11.62 24.11
C TRP A 184 -7.88 -11.22 23.36
N GLU A 185 -7.52 -9.96 23.44
CA GLU A 185 -6.21 -9.47 23.01
C GLU A 185 -5.49 -8.86 24.21
N CYS A 186 -4.17 -9.04 24.27
CA CYS A 186 -3.34 -8.39 25.28
C CYS A 186 -2.06 -7.88 24.62
N GLY A 187 -1.93 -6.56 24.49
CA GLY A 187 -0.75 -5.93 23.89
C GLY A 187 0.56 -6.22 24.64
N ALA A 188 0.50 -6.44 25.96
CA ALA A 188 1.68 -6.85 26.74
C ALA A 188 2.07 -8.32 26.54
N CYS A 189 1.13 -9.17 26.08
CA CYS A 189 1.43 -10.54 25.68
C CYS A 189 1.92 -10.64 24.24
N ALA A 190 1.64 -9.62 23.40
CA ALA A 190 2.19 -9.55 22.06
C ALA A 190 3.72 -9.45 22.15
N VAL A 191 4.40 -10.34 21.44
CA VAL A 191 5.86 -10.28 21.29
C VAL A 191 6.16 -9.11 20.36
N ALA A 192 7.19 -8.32 20.71
CA ALA A 192 7.59 -7.06 20.07
C ALA A 192 7.14 -6.90 18.60
N GLY A 193 6.01 -6.20 18.41
CA GLY A 193 5.56 -5.71 17.11
C GLY A 193 4.58 -6.60 16.33
N ALA A 194 4.33 -7.85 16.74
CA ALA A 194 3.43 -8.75 16.01
C ALA A 194 2.00 -8.68 16.57
N LEU A 195 1.04 -8.25 15.76
CA LEU A 195 -0.34 -8.06 16.21
C LEU A 195 -1.02 -9.37 16.56
N ASP A 196 -0.74 -10.44 15.82
CA ASP A 196 -1.19 -11.81 16.06
C ASP A 196 -0.79 -12.30 17.44
N ALA A 197 0.44 -12.02 17.88
CA ALA A 197 1.08 -12.54 19.10
C ALA A 197 0.30 -12.25 20.41
N GLY A 198 -0.63 -11.29 20.42
CA GLY A 198 -1.44 -10.93 21.57
C GLY A 198 -2.83 -11.60 21.67
N ALA A 199 -3.28 -12.31 20.64
CA ALA A 199 -4.63 -12.86 20.56
C ALA A 199 -4.76 -14.23 21.27
N LEU A 200 -5.65 -14.33 22.27
CA LEU A 200 -5.76 -15.48 23.17
C LEU A 200 -7.22 -15.94 23.33
N CYS A 201 -7.41 -17.27 23.37
CA CYS A 201 -8.67 -17.84 23.86
C CYS A 201 -8.74 -17.74 25.39
N ALA A 202 -9.94 -17.89 25.98
CA ALA A 202 -10.11 -17.73 27.43
C ALA A 202 -9.26 -18.71 28.28
N ALA A 203 -9.02 -19.93 27.78
CA ALA A 203 -8.18 -20.90 28.48
C ALA A 203 -6.69 -20.52 28.44
N CYS A 204 -6.17 -20.20 27.26
CA CYS A 204 -4.77 -19.79 27.07
C CYS A 204 -4.48 -18.46 27.77
N LEU A 205 -5.44 -17.53 27.80
CA LEU A 205 -5.32 -16.28 28.56
C LEU A 205 -5.08 -16.54 30.05
N ARG A 206 -5.89 -17.42 30.67
CA ARG A 206 -5.72 -17.75 32.09
C ARG A 206 -4.35 -18.36 32.38
N LEU A 207 -3.85 -19.22 31.50
CA LEU A 207 -2.53 -19.83 31.63
C LEU A 207 -1.40 -18.82 31.43
N ALA A 208 -1.54 -17.90 30.46
CA ALA A 208 -0.54 -16.87 30.21
C ALA A 208 -0.48 -15.84 31.34
N HIS A 209 -1.64 -15.39 31.83
CA HIS A 209 -1.76 -14.35 32.85
C HIS A 209 -1.55 -14.88 34.28
N SER A 210 -1.57 -16.21 34.51
CA SER A 210 -1.25 -16.77 35.84
C SER A 210 0.17 -16.46 36.28
N SER A 211 1.10 -16.33 35.34
CA SER A 211 2.50 -15.94 35.57
C SER A 211 2.77 -14.45 35.33
N ARG A 212 1.76 -13.69 34.90
CA ARG A 212 1.87 -12.28 34.47
C ARG A 212 0.67 -11.45 34.94
N PRO A 213 0.47 -11.27 36.25
CA PRO A 213 -0.75 -10.67 36.81
C PRO A 213 -0.94 -9.19 36.45
N HIS A 214 0.12 -8.50 36.03
CA HIS A 214 0.05 -7.08 35.65
C HIS A 214 -0.48 -6.86 34.22
N HIS A 215 -0.62 -7.92 33.42
CA HIS A 215 -1.10 -7.81 32.05
C HIS A 215 -2.61 -7.57 32.02
N LYS A 216 -3.05 -6.56 31.25
CA LYS A 216 -4.46 -6.25 31.04
C LYS A 216 -4.87 -6.72 29.64
N ALA A 217 -5.85 -7.63 29.59
CA ALA A 217 -6.45 -8.09 28.34
C ALA A 217 -7.76 -7.34 28.08
N THR A 218 -8.04 -7.07 26.81
CA THR A 218 -9.29 -6.48 26.31
C THR A 218 -10.06 -7.54 25.51
N PRO A 219 -11.41 -7.56 25.61
CA PRO A 219 -12.21 -8.46 24.80
C PRO A 219 -12.14 -8.06 23.32
N LEU A 220 -12.02 -9.04 22.43
CA LEU A 220 -12.11 -8.83 21.00
C LEU A 220 -13.58 -8.69 20.59
N SER A 221 -13.89 -7.68 19.76
CA SER A 221 -15.16 -7.59 19.06
C SER A 221 -15.14 -8.58 17.90
N ILE A 222 -16.07 -9.54 17.89
CA ILE A 222 -16.21 -10.55 16.84
C ILE A 222 -17.66 -10.48 16.36
N CYS A 223 -17.88 -10.32 15.06
CA CYS A 223 -19.24 -10.32 14.52
C CYS A 223 -19.92 -11.69 14.77
N GLU A 224 -21.18 -11.66 15.22
CA GLU A 224 -21.94 -12.86 15.61
C GLU A 224 -22.05 -13.89 14.49
N GLU A 225 -22.06 -13.44 13.23
CA GLU A 225 -22.06 -14.30 12.04
C GLU A 225 -20.84 -15.22 12.00
N TYR A 226 -19.65 -14.71 12.34
CA TYR A 226 -18.43 -15.51 12.40
C TYR A 226 -18.36 -16.39 13.65
N ALA A 227 -18.96 -15.97 14.76
CA ALA A 227 -18.91 -16.72 16.01
C ALA A 227 -19.53 -18.13 15.91
N ASN A 228 -20.57 -18.29 15.07
CA ASN A 228 -21.26 -19.56 14.87
C ASN A 228 -20.58 -20.47 13.82
N ILE A 229 -19.89 -19.89 12.84
CA ILE A 229 -19.25 -20.64 11.73
C ILE A 229 -17.96 -21.35 12.19
N LEU A 230 -17.25 -20.76 13.15
CA LEU A 230 -15.91 -21.20 13.57
C LEU A 230 -15.88 -22.43 14.49
N GLU A 231 -17.03 -23.00 14.85
CA GLU A 231 -17.06 -24.31 15.53
C GLU A 231 -16.64 -25.46 14.60
N SER A 232 -16.60 -25.24 13.28
CA SER A 232 -16.34 -26.29 12.28
C SER A 232 -15.33 -25.93 11.17
N CYS A 233 -14.82 -24.68 11.12
CA CYS A 233 -13.89 -24.22 10.10
C CYS A 233 -12.71 -23.41 10.69
N PRO A 234 -11.54 -23.43 10.03
CA PRO A 234 -10.42 -22.57 10.43
C PRO A 234 -10.79 -21.09 10.25
N VAL A 235 -10.21 -20.23 11.09
CA VAL A 235 -10.40 -18.78 11.01
C VAL A 235 -9.92 -18.29 9.64
N PRO A 236 -10.79 -17.62 8.84
CA PRO A 236 -10.41 -17.12 7.52
C PRO A 236 -9.33 -16.06 7.66
N ARG A 237 -8.36 -16.09 6.74
CA ARG A 237 -7.32 -15.05 6.62
C ARG A 237 -7.60 -14.21 5.39
N VAL A 238 -7.47 -12.89 5.54
CA VAL A 238 -7.66 -11.91 4.48
C VAL A 238 -6.29 -11.41 4.04
N TYR A 239 -5.97 -11.64 2.77
CA TYR A 239 -4.71 -11.21 2.17
C TYR A 239 -4.93 -10.16 1.09
N MET A 240 -4.00 -9.22 1.01
CA MET A 240 -3.92 -8.26 -0.09
C MET A 240 -2.63 -8.48 -0.89
N GLU A 241 -2.72 -8.37 -2.21
CA GLU A 241 -1.61 -8.59 -3.12
C GLU A 241 -0.91 -7.28 -3.46
N LEU A 242 0.41 -7.23 -3.30
CA LEU A 242 1.24 -6.12 -3.78
C LEU A 242 1.25 -6.11 -5.31
N PHE A 243 0.85 -4.98 -5.91
CA PHE A 243 0.83 -4.83 -7.37
C PHE A 243 1.64 -3.63 -7.88
N ALA A 244 2.02 -2.69 -7.02
CA ALA A 244 2.94 -1.62 -7.40
C ALA A 244 3.76 -1.10 -6.22
N VAL A 245 4.99 -0.66 -6.51
CA VAL A 245 5.85 0.08 -5.58
C VAL A 245 6.30 1.35 -6.27
N LEU A 246 5.98 2.50 -5.69
CA LEU A 246 6.47 3.81 -6.14
C LEU A 246 7.75 4.11 -5.37
N CYS A 247 8.84 4.44 -6.06
CA CYS A 247 10.15 4.66 -5.46
C CYS A 247 10.69 6.06 -5.76
N ILE A 248 11.36 6.66 -4.79
CA ILE A 248 12.08 7.93 -4.91
C ILE A 248 13.41 7.89 -4.15
N GLU A 249 14.48 8.24 -4.85
CA GLU A 249 15.81 8.39 -4.26
C GLU A 249 16.04 9.82 -3.77
N THR A 250 15.81 10.82 -4.63
CA THR A 250 15.96 12.25 -4.28
C THR A 250 14.79 13.10 -4.77
N SER A 251 14.55 13.14 -6.08
CA SER A 251 13.57 14.02 -6.73
C SER A 251 12.85 13.37 -7.91
N HIS A 252 13.17 12.11 -8.23
CA HIS A 252 12.64 11.41 -9.40
C HIS A 252 11.90 10.14 -9.00
N TYR A 253 10.59 10.15 -9.21
CA TYR A 253 9.71 9.02 -8.99
C TYR A 253 9.80 8.02 -10.14
N VAL A 254 10.00 6.76 -9.78
CA VAL A 254 9.95 5.61 -10.70
C VAL A 254 9.00 4.58 -10.11
N ALA A 255 8.50 3.65 -10.93
CA ALA A 255 7.53 2.66 -10.46
C ALA A 255 7.95 1.24 -10.81
N PHE A 256 7.75 0.33 -9.87
CA PHE A 256 7.68 -1.10 -10.12
C PHE A 256 6.21 -1.49 -10.18
N VAL A 257 5.80 -2.21 -11.22
CA VAL A 257 4.39 -2.56 -11.44
C VAL A 257 4.27 -4.02 -11.83
N LYS A 258 3.38 -4.74 -11.17
CA LYS A 258 3.01 -6.11 -11.51
C LYS A 258 2.09 -6.11 -12.72
N THR A 259 2.40 -6.94 -13.71
CA THR A 259 1.72 -6.95 -15.02
C THR A 259 0.41 -7.74 -15.04
N GLY A 260 0.15 -8.53 -14.00
CA GLY A 260 -1.02 -9.39 -13.90
C GLY A 260 -1.37 -9.74 -12.45
N ALA A 261 -2.28 -10.69 -12.27
CA ALA A 261 -2.65 -11.24 -10.97
C ALA A 261 -1.93 -12.58 -10.71
N GLY A 262 -1.73 -12.90 -9.44
CA GLY A 262 -1.09 -14.15 -9.03
C GLY A 262 0.41 -14.00 -8.81
N GLN A 263 1.00 -14.93 -8.06
CA GLN A 263 2.40 -14.84 -7.62
C GLN A 263 3.40 -14.79 -8.77
N ASP A 264 3.13 -15.50 -9.87
CA ASP A 264 4.04 -15.65 -11.00
C ASP A 264 3.94 -14.53 -12.04
N ALA A 265 3.10 -13.52 -11.82
CA ALA A 265 2.94 -12.44 -12.80
C ALA A 265 4.23 -11.61 -12.92
N PRO A 266 4.70 -11.32 -14.15
CA PRO A 266 5.91 -10.54 -14.37
C PRO A 266 5.84 -9.14 -13.76
N TRP A 267 7.00 -8.59 -13.45
CA TRP A 267 7.14 -7.22 -12.96
C TRP A 267 7.87 -6.36 -13.97
N CYS A 268 7.42 -5.11 -14.09
CA CYS A 268 8.10 -4.11 -14.90
C CYS A 268 8.58 -2.94 -14.05
N PHE A 269 9.75 -2.42 -14.39
CA PHE A 269 10.25 -1.13 -13.97
C PHE A 269 9.85 -0.07 -14.99
N PHE A 270 9.36 1.08 -14.52
CA PHE A 270 8.97 2.21 -15.34
C PHE A 270 9.70 3.48 -14.91
N ASP A 271 10.36 4.11 -15.87
CA ASP A 271 10.96 5.43 -15.74
C ASP A 271 10.38 6.39 -16.79
N SER A 272 9.76 7.47 -16.33
CA SER A 272 9.13 8.48 -17.18
C SER A 272 10.13 9.37 -17.93
N MET A 273 11.38 9.38 -17.51
CA MET A 273 12.47 10.21 -18.06
C MET A 273 13.75 9.40 -18.28
N ALA A 274 13.61 8.14 -18.70
CA ALA A 274 14.73 7.20 -18.90
C ALA A 274 15.79 7.72 -19.88
N ASP A 275 15.36 8.40 -20.95
CA ASP A 275 16.25 9.02 -21.93
C ASP A 275 15.69 10.38 -22.38
N ARG A 276 16.52 11.18 -23.06
CA ARG A 276 16.16 12.51 -23.57
C ARG A 276 16.69 12.74 -24.97
N LYS A 277 15.79 13.17 -25.87
CA LYS A 277 16.18 13.62 -27.20
C LYS A 277 16.19 15.14 -27.29
N GLY A 278 17.36 15.69 -27.63
CA GLY A 278 17.56 17.13 -27.80
C GLY A 278 17.74 17.90 -26.49
N GLU A 279 18.04 19.20 -26.60
CA GLU A 279 18.35 20.06 -25.46
C GLU A 279 17.12 20.88 -25.03
N ARG A 280 17.10 22.18 -25.34
CA ARG A 280 16.10 23.14 -24.86
C ARG A 280 14.68 22.88 -25.37
N ASN A 281 14.54 22.49 -26.65
CA ASN A 281 13.27 22.08 -27.27
C ASN A 281 13.16 20.55 -27.37
N GLY A 282 13.94 19.84 -26.55
CA GLY A 282 13.94 18.39 -26.49
C GLY A 282 12.73 17.83 -25.74
N TYR A 283 12.63 16.50 -25.73
CA TYR A 283 11.61 15.77 -24.99
C TYR A 283 12.20 14.52 -24.34
N ASN A 284 11.57 14.08 -23.24
CA ASN A 284 11.95 12.86 -22.56
C ASN A 284 11.31 11.65 -23.24
N ILE A 285 12.01 10.52 -23.19
CA ILE A 285 11.58 9.22 -23.69
C ILE A 285 11.36 8.32 -22.47
N PRO A 286 10.11 7.90 -22.20
CA PRO A 286 9.84 6.97 -21.11
C PRO A 286 10.24 5.55 -21.51
N GLU A 287 10.59 4.73 -20.53
CA GLU A 287 10.95 3.32 -20.73
C GLU A 287 10.19 2.43 -19.75
N ILE A 288 9.81 1.25 -20.23
CA ILE A 288 9.28 0.15 -19.43
C ILE A 288 10.14 -1.10 -19.68
N VAL A 289 10.70 -1.66 -18.63
CA VAL A 289 11.62 -2.80 -18.69
C VAL A 289 11.10 -3.91 -17.80
N GLU A 290 11.02 -5.13 -18.32
CA GLU A 290 10.69 -6.31 -17.51
C GLU A 290 11.88 -6.68 -16.59
N ILE A 291 11.57 -6.99 -15.33
CA ILE A 291 12.55 -7.42 -14.32
C ILE A 291 12.15 -8.81 -13.83
N ALA A 292 12.72 -9.85 -14.45
CA ALA A 292 12.38 -11.25 -14.17
C ALA A 292 12.71 -11.65 -12.71
N GLU A 293 13.77 -11.08 -12.15
CA GLU A 293 14.29 -11.42 -10.81
C GLU A 293 13.49 -10.76 -9.69
N LEU A 294 12.60 -9.80 -10.00
CA LEU A 294 11.94 -8.99 -8.97
C LEU A 294 11.04 -9.83 -8.07
N GLY A 295 10.34 -10.83 -8.63
CA GLY A 295 9.54 -11.77 -7.84
C GLY A 295 10.38 -12.52 -6.79
N ALA A 296 11.59 -12.93 -7.17
CA ALA A 296 12.52 -13.59 -6.25
C ALA A 296 13.02 -12.61 -5.17
N TRP A 297 13.32 -11.36 -5.52
CA TRP A 297 13.73 -10.34 -4.55
C TRP A 297 12.62 -9.97 -3.56
N LEU A 298 11.35 -10.06 -3.96
CA LEU A 298 10.20 -9.81 -3.08
C LEU A 298 9.95 -10.96 -2.09
N SER A 299 10.35 -12.19 -2.41
CA SER A 299 10.22 -13.32 -1.49
C SER A 299 11.00 -13.07 -0.19
N GLU A 300 10.51 -13.58 0.94
CA GLU A 300 11.17 -13.36 2.23
C GLU A 300 12.60 -13.93 2.23
N GLU A 301 12.78 -15.12 1.66
CA GLU A 301 14.08 -15.78 1.54
C GLU A 301 15.01 -15.04 0.57
N GLY A 302 14.51 -14.67 -0.61
CA GLY A 302 15.31 -14.00 -1.64
C GLY A 302 15.68 -12.57 -1.28
N GLY A 303 14.77 -11.82 -0.66
CA GLY A 303 15.04 -10.47 -0.15
C GLY A 303 16.09 -10.45 0.95
N ARG A 304 16.02 -11.39 1.91
CA ARG A 304 17.04 -11.55 2.95
C ARG A 304 18.38 -11.98 2.37
N ALA A 305 18.41 -12.99 1.51
CA ALA A 305 19.64 -13.44 0.87
C ALA A 305 20.31 -12.31 0.07
N LEU A 306 19.52 -11.50 -0.64
CA LEU A 306 20.01 -10.35 -1.38
C LEU A 306 20.59 -9.29 -0.43
N HIS A 307 19.89 -8.96 0.65
CA HIS A 307 20.36 -8.01 1.66
C HIS A 307 21.67 -8.45 2.33
N ASP A 308 21.75 -9.72 2.73
CA ASP A 308 22.92 -10.30 3.40
C ASP A 308 24.13 -10.39 2.45
N SER A 309 23.89 -10.70 1.17
CA SER A 309 24.95 -10.75 0.15
C SER A 309 25.50 -9.36 -0.22
N ALA A 310 24.74 -8.30 0.02
CA ALA A 310 25.05 -6.93 -0.37
C ALA A 310 25.03 -5.96 0.83
N PRO A 311 26.07 -5.97 1.69
CA PRO A 311 26.11 -5.14 2.89
C PRO A 311 26.14 -3.63 2.60
N LEU A 312 26.49 -3.23 1.37
CA LEU A 312 26.46 -1.84 0.91
C LEU A 312 25.54 -1.73 -0.32
N ASP A 313 24.77 -0.64 -0.41
CA ASP A 313 23.80 -0.43 -1.49
C ASP A 313 24.41 -0.45 -2.89
N ARG A 314 25.69 -0.09 -3.01
CA ARG A 314 26.42 -0.12 -4.29
C ARG A 314 26.65 -1.54 -4.84
N HIS A 315 26.48 -2.58 -4.00
CA HIS A 315 26.63 -3.97 -4.42
C HIS A 315 25.29 -4.57 -4.89
N LEU A 316 24.17 -3.87 -4.66
CA LEU A 316 22.87 -4.30 -5.15
C LEU A 316 22.73 -3.99 -6.66
N PRO A 317 22.03 -4.84 -7.43
CA PRO A 317 21.53 -4.45 -8.75
C PRO A 317 20.74 -3.15 -8.66
N ALA A 318 20.89 -2.26 -9.64
CA ALA A 318 20.26 -0.93 -9.58
C ALA A 318 18.74 -0.98 -9.36
N PRO A 319 17.95 -1.85 -10.04
CA PRO A 319 16.52 -1.98 -9.77
C PRO A 319 16.23 -2.49 -8.35
N ALA A 320 17.03 -3.43 -7.83
CA ALA A 320 16.85 -3.94 -6.48
C ALA A 320 17.17 -2.89 -5.41
N LYS A 321 18.22 -2.07 -5.62
CA LYS A 321 18.52 -0.91 -4.76
C LYS A 321 17.32 0.04 -4.73
N ARG A 322 16.79 0.40 -5.91
CA ARG A 322 15.61 1.29 -6.02
C ARG A 322 14.39 0.71 -5.31
N LEU A 323 14.18 -0.60 -5.39
CA LEU A 323 13.06 -1.27 -4.73
C LEU A 323 13.20 -1.26 -3.21
N LEU A 324 14.34 -1.72 -2.67
CA LEU A 324 14.51 -1.93 -1.23
C LEU A 324 14.83 -0.64 -0.47
N ALA A 325 15.69 0.23 -1.03
CA ALA A 325 16.13 1.44 -0.37
C ALA A 325 15.27 2.66 -0.71
N ASP A 326 14.66 2.68 -1.89
CA ASP A 326 13.97 3.87 -2.41
C ASP A 326 12.43 3.75 -2.41
N ALA A 327 11.85 2.67 -1.86
CA ALA A 327 10.39 2.54 -1.71
C ALA A 327 9.76 3.74 -0.95
N TYR A 328 8.79 4.38 -1.59
CA TYR A 328 8.02 5.52 -1.08
C TYR A 328 6.59 5.12 -0.73
N MET A 329 5.88 4.48 -1.67
CA MET A 329 4.53 3.95 -1.46
C MET A 329 4.44 2.52 -1.98
N CYS A 330 3.79 1.64 -1.21
CA CYS A 330 3.42 0.30 -1.64
C CYS A 330 1.91 0.24 -1.88
N PHE A 331 1.49 -0.34 -3.00
CA PHE A 331 0.10 -0.43 -3.39
C PHE A 331 -0.36 -1.89 -3.37
N TYR A 332 -1.35 -2.16 -2.54
CA TYR A 332 -1.97 -3.46 -2.38
C TYR A 332 -3.40 -3.46 -2.89
N ARG A 333 -3.85 -4.60 -3.42
CA ARG A 333 -5.24 -4.80 -3.85
C ARG A 333 -5.82 -6.06 -3.22
N SER A 334 -7.11 -6.05 -2.94
CA SER A 334 -7.85 -7.25 -2.55
C SER A 334 -8.11 -8.11 -3.81
N PRO A 335 -7.64 -9.37 -3.88
CA PRO A 335 -7.92 -10.25 -5.01
C PRO A 335 -9.41 -10.50 -5.21
N ASP A 336 -10.16 -10.59 -4.10
CA ASP A 336 -11.58 -10.90 -4.10
C ASP A 336 -12.43 -9.70 -4.53
N LEU A 337 -12.06 -8.47 -4.14
CA LEU A 337 -12.84 -7.26 -4.43
C LEU A 337 -12.43 -6.54 -5.72
N ALA A 338 -11.23 -6.81 -6.26
CA ALA A 338 -10.73 -6.15 -7.47
C ALA A 338 -11.56 -6.43 -8.74
N MET A 339 -12.45 -7.44 -8.70
CA MET A 339 -13.32 -7.84 -9.82
C MET A 339 -14.76 -7.33 -9.71
N TYR A 340 -15.19 -6.80 -8.56
CA TYR A 340 -16.61 -6.51 -8.26
C TYR A 340 -16.95 -5.02 -8.12
N ARG A 341 -16.03 -4.09 -8.41
CA ARG A 341 -16.29 -2.64 -8.40
C ARG A 341 -16.04 -1.99 -9.74
#